data_AF-A0A833S418-F1
#
_entry.id   AF-A0A833S418-F1
#
_cell.length_a   1.000
_cell.length_b   1.000
_cell.length_c   1.000
_cell.angle_alpha   90.00
_cell.angle_beta   90.00
_cell.angle_gamma   90.00
#
_symmetry.space_group_name_H-M   'P 1'
#
loop_
_entity.id
_entity.type
_entity.pdbx_description
1 polymer ?
#
loop_
_entity_poly.entity_id
_entity_poly.type
_entity_poly.pdbx_seq_one_letter_code
_entity_poly.pdbx_strand_id
1 'polypeptide(L)'
;MAAAAVKKLSRYCCSNCGASELYLYCWKGCRHVQNIKSFYAETKSIQQELEMLRVTIYEQEIRFRELELQLKEKQESLEFLANQVNKLPSYYPVQSTDEQLIPLGLPVWSVVAAKMVWQHFDGDHDGQLTSEKLHRLKDHLRKNHENVDEVLPDYSADPLTPRDFLRLYECGEVAKLSDDLRSLGVLCGLSESIALSLSTCDATLRRITMESWQLQKERDNYHKEVDESIRAKTRLREVFAASKQSLEDQARDLVRLQQQEAHNELELRLADEKAAANATSLSRAKRELSSAKHALLDLRALVDDQIAEKEKWQRYCWELEERLHEAANASHITERDLWRTKDAKKEESRKNMLLYIEAHKGKRHFDRPAETTNPNQMEN
;
A
#
# COMPACT_ATOMS: atom_id res chain seq x y z
N MET A 1 3.69 -3.34 -24.74
CA MET A 1 2.91 -2.50 -25.68
C MET A 1 1.62 -1.93 -25.07
N ALA A 2 0.89 -2.67 -24.22
CA ALA A 2 -0.35 -2.17 -23.58
C ALA A 2 -0.20 -0.85 -22.80
N ALA A 3 0.92 -0.65 -22.08
CA ALA A 3 1.17 0.59 -21.34
C ALA A 3 1.34 1.84 -22.22
N ALA A 4 1.74 1.68 -23.48
CA ALA A 4 1.89 2.79 -24.43
C ALA A 4 0.55 3.22 -25.04
N ALA A 5 -0.41 2.29 -25.18
CA ALA A 5 -1.77 2.57 -25.63
C ALA A 5 -2.58 3.33 -24.57
N VAL A 6 -2.45 2.93 -23.29
CA VAL A 6 -3.11 3.62 -22.16
C VAL A 6 -2.55 5.05 -21.96
N LYS A 7 -1.25 5.28 -22.21
CA LYS A 7 -0.63 6.62 -22.16
C LYS A 7 -1.05 7.54 -23.32
N LYS A 8 -1.58 7.00 -24.42
CA LYS A 8 -2.11 7.80 -25.54
C LYS A 8 -3.54 8.28 -25.29
N LEU A 9 -4.34 7.50 -24.55
CA LEU A 9 -5.72 7.86 -24.19
C LEU A 9 -5.79 9.03 -23.18
N SER A 10 -4.71 9.33 -22.44
CA SER A 10 -4.68 10.42 -21.46
C SER A 10 -4.30 11.81 -22.03
N ARG A 11 -4.23 11.97 -23.35
CA ARG A 11 -3.78 13.23 -24.02
C ARG A 11 -4.87 13.96 -24.82
N TYR A 12 -6.13 13.81 -24.45
CA TYR A 12 -7.20 14.64 -25.06
C TYR A 12 -7.47 15.85 -24.17
N CYS A 13 -6.62 16.87 -24.30
CA CYS A 13 -6.81 18.17 -23.68
C CYS A 13 -7.32 19.17 -24.72
N CYS A 14 -8.20 20.09 -24.33
CA CYS A 14 -8.49 21.23 -25.19
C CYS A 14 -7.22 22.09 -25.34
N SER A 15 -6.70 22.21 -26.56
CA SER A 15 -5.46 22.94 -26.87
C SER A 15 -5.49 24.43 -26.51
N ASN A 16 -6.67 24.99 -26.23
CA ASN A 16 -6.84 26.41 -25.87
C ASN A 16 -7.07 26.66 -24.37
N CYS A 17 -7.56 25.69 -23.61
CA CYS A 17 -7.86 25.90 -22.18
C CYS A 17 -7.27 24.85 -21.23
N GLY A 18 -6.61 23.81 -21.75
CA GLY A 18 -5.91 22.81 -20.94
C GLY A 18 -6.80 21.91 -20.08
N ALA A 19 -8.13 22.06 -20.15
CA ALA A 19 -9.07 21.25 -19.38
C ALA A 19 -9.02 19.78 -19.82
N SER A 20 -8.84 18.88 -18.86
CA SER A 20 -8.70 17.42 -19.01
C SER A 20 -10.01 16.65 -18.88
N GLU A 21 -11.13 17.35 -18.66
CA GLU A 21 -12.45 16.73 -18.54
C GLU A 21 -13.14 16.70 -19.91
N LEU A 22 -13.16 15.51 -20.51
CA LEU A 22 -13.86 15.19 -21.75
C LEU A 22 -15.37 15.21 -21.52
N TYR A 23 -15.98 16.39 -21.62
CA TYR A 23 -17.35 16.48 -22.13
C TYR A 23 -17.27 16.77 -23.63
N LEU A 24 -18.19 16.18 -24.40
CA LEU A 24 -18.41 16.43 -25.83
C LEU A 24 -18.56 17.93 -26.19
N TYR A 25 -18.63 18.81 -25.19
CA TYR A 25 -18.60 20.26 -25.30
C TYR A 25 -17.67 20.86 -24.24
N CYS A 26 -16.70 21.67 -24.68
CA CYS A 26 -16.00 22.61 -23.80
C CYS A 26 -16.99 23.73 -23.42
N TRP A 27 -17.31 23.89 -22.13
CA TRP A 27 -18.24 24.91 -21.61
C TRP A 27 -17.91 26.36 -22.01
N LYS A 28 -16.69 26.63 -22.49
CA LYS A 28 -16.26 27.96 -22.99
C LYS A 28 -16.41 28.15 -24.52
N GLY A 29 -17.11 27.27 -25.24
CA GLY A 29 -17.43 27.48 -26.67
C GLY A 29 -16.23 27.36 -27.62
N CYS A 30 -15.17 26.64 -27.24
CA CYS A 30 -14.01 26.42 -28.11
C CYS A 30 -14.34 25.46 -29.27
N ARG A 31 -14.22 25.93 -30.52
CA ARG A 31 -14.58 25.22 -31.77
C ARG A 31 -13.65 24.08 -32.23
N HIS A 32 -12.61 23.74 -31.47
CA HIS A 32 -11.70 22.64 -31.84
C HIS A 32 -12.06 21.37 -31.09
N VAL A 33 -13.23 20.82 -31.43
CA VAL A 33 -13.61 19.45 -31.08
C VAL A 33 -12.93 18.55 -32.11
N GLN A 34 -12.06 17.63 -31.68
CA GLN A 34 -11.57 16.59 -32.57
C GLN A 34 -12.77 15.89 -33.21
N ASN A 35 -12.74 15.79 -34.53
CA ASN A 35 -13.85 15.32 -35.35
C ASN A 35 -14.33 13.96 -34.83
N ILE A 36 -15.61 13.83 -34.47
CA ILE A 36 -16.20 12.55 -34.02
C ILE A 36 -15.87 11.39 -34.98
N LYS A 37 -15.68 11.68 -36.29
CA LYS A 37 -15.22 10.71 -37.28
C LYS A 37 -13.82 10.15 -36.99
N SER A 38 -12.88 10.94 -36.49
CA SER A 38 -11.54 10.45 -36.11
C SER A 38 -11.60 9.59 -34.85
N PHE A 39 -12.44 9.94 -33.87
CA PHE A 39 -12.66 9.10 -32.69
C PHE A 39 -13.26 7.73 -33.05
N TYR A 40 -14.26 7.70 -33.95
CA TYR A 40 -14.84 6.43 -34.44
C TYR A 40 -13.85 5.61 -35.28
N ALA A 41 -12.98 6.26 -36.07
CA ALA A 41 -11.94 5.57 -36.83
C ALA A 41 -10.86 4.97 -35.92
N GLU A 42 -10.42 5.71 -34.90
CA GLU A 42 -9.45 5.24 -33.91
C GLU A 42 -10.01 4.09 -33.07
N THR A 43 -11.25 4.18 -32.59
CA THR A 43 -11.91 3.08 -31.87
C THR A 43 -12.06 1.82 -32.74
N LYS A 44 -12.42 1.98 -34.03
CA LYS A 44 -12.48 0.85 -34.96
C LYS A 44 -11.09 0.22 -35.21
N SER A 45 -10.03 1.03 -35.30
CA SER A 45 -8.65 0.57 -35.43
C SER A 45 -8.19 -0.20 -34.19
N ILE A 46 -8.47 0.31 -33.00
CA ILE A 46 -8.16 -0.35 -31.73
C ILE A 46 -8.90 -1.69 -31.63
N GLN A 47 -10.16 -1.73 -32.06
CA GLN A 47 -10.95 -2.96 -32.05
C GLN A 47 -10.38 -4.03 -33.01
N GLN A 48 -9.85 -3.61 -34.17
CA GLN A 48 -9.14 -4.51 -35.09
C GLN A 48 -7.82 -5.03 -34.52
N GLU A 49 -7.04 -4.17 -33.85
CA GLU A 49 -5.80 -4.58 -33.17
C GLU A 49 -6.07 -5.57 -32.03
N LEU A 50 -7.13 -5.36 -31.26
CA LEU A 50 -7.55 -6.28 -30.19
C LEU A 50 -7.97 -7.65 -30.73
N GLU A 51 -8.66 -7.69 -31.87
CA GLU A 51 -9.06 -8.94 -32.51
C GLU A 51 -7.84 -9.70 -33.07
N MET A 52 -6.92 -8.99 -33.71
CA MET A 52 -5.65 -9.57 -34.16
C MET A 52 -4.85 -10.17 -33.00
N LEU A 53 -4.76 -9.45 -31.87
CA LEU A 53 -4.09 -9.96 -30.67
C LEU A 53 -4.77 -11.21 -30.10
N ARG A 54 -6.10 -11.27 -30.11
CA ARG A 54 -6.85 -12.47 -29.70
C ARG A 54 -6.49 -13.68 -30.56
N VAL A 55 -6.49 -13.52 -31.88
CA VAL A 55 -6.12 -14.60 -32.82
C VAL A 55 -4.69 -15.07 -32.55
N THR A 56 -3.73 -14.15 -32.40
CA THR A 56 -2.33 -14.52 -32.12
C THR A 56 -2.18 -15.25 -30.78
N ILE A 57 -2.92 -14.84 -29.75
CA ILE A 57 -2.91 -15.54 -28.45
C ILE A 57 -3.43 -16.96 -28.60
N TYR A 58 -4.55 -17.15 -29.31
CA TYR A 58 -5.10 -18.49 -29.56
C TYR A 58 -4.13 -19.37 -30.36
N GLU A 59 -3.47 -18.84 -31.39
CA GLU A 59 -2.45 -19.59 -32.14
C GLU A 59 -1.25 -19.98 -31.27
N GLN A 60 -0.81 -19.09 -30.38
CA GLN A 60 0.27 -19.40 -29.44
C GLN A 60 -0.16 -20.45 -28.41
N GLU A 61 -1.39 -20.42 -27.92
CA GLU A 61 -1.92 -21.45 -27.02
C GLU A 61 -1.98 -22.83 -27.67
N ILE A 62 -2.38 -22.92 -28.94
CA ILE A 62 -2.39 -24.18 -29.70
C ILE A 62 -0.97 -24.74 -29.83
N ARG A 63 -0.01 -23.91 -30.26
CA ARG A 63 1.41 -24.32 -30.38
C ARG A 63 1.99 -24.76 -29.04
N PHE A 64 1.62 -24.10 -27.95
CA PHE A 64 2.09 -24.48 -26.63
C PHE A 64 1.60 -25.87 -26.21
N ARG A 65 0.32 -26.19 -26.49
CA ARG A 65 -0.22 -27.53 -26.23
C ARG A 65 0.44 -28.62 -27.08
N GLU A 66 0.78 -28.33 -28.33
CA GLU A 66 1.51 -29.27 -29.19
C GLU A 66 2.90 -29.59 -28.63
N LEU A 67 3.61 -28.57 -28.14
CA LEU A 67 4.92 -28.75 -27.51
C LEU A 67 4.83 -29.54 -26.19
N GLU A 68 3.80 -29.33 -25.37
CA GLU A 68 3.55 -30.13 -24.16
C GLU A 68 3.35 -31.62 -24.49
N LEU A 69 2.60 -31.90 -25.55
CA LEU A 69 2.37 -33.26 -26.04
C LEU A 69 3.68 -33.93 -26.51
N GLN A 70 4.47 -33.23 -27.32
CA GLN A 70 5.77 -33.71 -27.78
C GLN A 70 6.74 -33.97 -26.61
N LEU A 71 6.75 -33.09 -25.61
CA LEU A 71 7.60 -33.27 -24.42
C LEU A 71 7.21 -34.53 -23.66
N LYS A 72 5.92 -34.80 -23.52
CA LYS A 72 5.42 -36.01 -22.86
C LYS A 72 5.81 -37.29 -23.60
N GLU A 73 5.66 -37.34 -24.92
CA GLU A 73 6.08 -38.49 -25.75
C GLU A 73 7.58 -38.77 -25.63
N LYS A 74 8.40 -37.70 -25.61
CA LYS A 74 9.86 -37.83 -25.42
C LYS A 74 10.21 -38.34 -24.03
N GLN A 75 9.48 -37.92 -23.01
CA GLN A 75 9.69 -38.38 -21.64
C GLN A 75 9.34 -39.87 -21.48
N GLU A 76 8.22 -40.32 -22.05
CA GLU A 76 7.82 -41.73 -22.09
C GLU A 76 8.86 -42.59 -22.84
N SER A 77 9.39 -42.08 -23.96
CA SER A 77 10.46 -42.75 -24.72
C SER A 77 11.76 -42.88 -23.93
N LEU A 78 12.11 -41.85 -23.15
CA LEU A 78 13.31 -41.83 -22.32
C LEU A 78 13.18 -42.78 -21.13
N GLU A 79 12.01 -42.83 -20.48
CA GLU A 79 11.71 -43.81 -19.42
C GLU A 79 11.78 -45.24 -19.94
N PHE A 80 11.30 -45.51 -21.15
CA PHE A 80 11.44 -46.81 -21.79
C PHE A 80 12.91 -47.19 -22.01
N LEU A 81 13.72 -46.30 -22.58
CA LEU A 81 15.15 -46.54 -22.79
C LEU A 81 15.90 -46.72 -21.46
N ALA A 82 15.59 -45.89 -20.46
CA ALA A 82 16.14 -46.01 -19.11
C ALA A 82 15.82 -47.38 -18.49
N ASN A 83 14.58 -47.87 -18.63
CA ASN A 83 14.20 -49.18 -18.15
C ASN A 83 14.90 -50.33 -18.88
N GLN A 84 15.20 -50.19 -20.17
CA GLN A 84 15.98 -51.19 -20.90
C GLN A 84 17.45 -51.16 -20.46
N VAL A 85 18.02 -49.97 -20.31
CA VAL A 85 19.38 -49.76 -19.80
C VAL A 85 19.56 -50.32 -18.39
N ASN A 86 18.61 -50.08 -17.49
CA ASN A 86 18.65 -50.57 -16.11
C ASN A 86 18.62 -52.11 -16.01
N LYS A 87 18.15 -52.80 -17.05
CA LYS A 87 18.15 -54.27 -17.12
C LYS A 87 19.45 -54.84 -17.67
N LEU A 88 20.26 -54.06 -18.37
CA LEU A 88 21.55 -54.55 -18.92
C LEU A 88 22.51 -55.07 -17.83
N PRO A 89 22.66 -54.43 -16.65
CA PRO A 89 23.52 -54.92 -15.58
C PRO A 89 23.14 -56.31 -15.03
N SER A 90 21.87 -56.72 -15.10
CA SER A 90 21.48 -58.08 -14.67
C SER A 90 21.87 -59.16 -15.67
N TYR A 91 22.09 -58.79 -16.94
CA TYR A 91 22.55 -59.72 -17.99
C TYR A 91 24.08 -59.70 -18.15
N TYR A 92 24.73 -58.63 -17.72
CA TYR A 92 26.18 -58.46 -17.68
C TYR A 92 26.56 -57.80 -16.35
N PRO A 93 26.73 -58.57 -15.26
CA PRO A 93 27.20 -58.03 -14.01
C PRO A 93 28.56 -57.35 -14.26
N VAL A 94 28.65 -56.09 -13.87
CA VAL A 94 29.88 -55.30 -13.95
C VAL A 94 30.85 -55.92 -12.94
N GLN A 95 31.60 -56.93 -13.38
CA GLN A 95 32.80 -57.33 -12.68
C GLN A 95 33.71 -56.11 -12.68
N SER A 96 34.02 -55.66 -11.47
CA SER A 96 34.80 -54.48 -11.13
C SER A 96 35.98 -54.29 -12.07
N THR A 97 36.13 -53.04 -12.48
CA THR A 97 37.29 -52.45 -13.12
C THR A 97 38.58 -52.91 -12.45
N ASP A 98 39.23 -53.92 -13.02
CA ASP A 98 40.67 -54.12 -12.87
C ASP A 98 41.31 -54.04 -14.26
N GLU A 99 41.76 -52.83 -14.59
CA GLU A 99 42.82 -52.60 -15.56
C GLU A 99 44.13 -53.21 -15.04
N GLN A 100 44.26 -54.53 -15.11
CA GLN A 100 45.54 -55.19 -14.86
C GLN A 100 45.76 -56.26 -15.93
N LEU A 101 46.70 -55.89 -16.82
CA LEU A 101 47.54 -56.67 -17.73
C LEU A 101 47.08 -58.11 -18.02
N ILE A 102 46.77 -58.37 -19.30
CA ILE A 102 46.72 -59.72 -19.86
C ILE A 102 48.05 -60.41 -19.53
N PRO A 103 48.07 -61.65 -19.00
CA PRO A 103 49.31 -62.37 -18.80
C PRO A 103 50.12 -62.44 -20.10
N LEU A 104 51.40 -62.08 -20.04
CA LEU A 104 52.28 -61.93 -21.19
C LEU A 104 52.29 -63.20 -22.05
N GLY A 105 51.93 -63.09 -23.34
CA GLY A 105 52.02 -64.17 -24.33
C GLY A 105 50.71 -64.89 -24.67
N LEU A 106 49.59 -64.60 -23.99
CA LEU A 106 48.28 -65.18 -24.33
C LEU A 106 47.51 -64.34 -25.36
N PRO A 107 46.73 -64.97 -26.27
CA PRO A 107 45.88 -64.26 -27.23
C PRO A 107 44.82 -63.39 -26.54
N VAL A 108 44.39 -62.30 -27.18
CA VAL A 108 43.38 -61.37 -26.63
C VAL A 108 42.04 -62.05 -26.31
N TRP A 109 41.71 -63.12 -27.03
CA TRP A 109 40.49 -63.90 -26.79
C TRP A 109 40.53 -64.79 -25.54
N SER A 110 41.72 -65.05 -24.97
CA SER A 110 41.90 -65.90 -23.78
C SER A 110 41.10 -65.38 -22.58
N VAL A 111 41.02 -64.06 -22.41
CA VAL A 111 40.23 -63.41 -21.35
C VAL A 111 38.73 -63.66 -21.53
N VAL A 112 38.24 -63.68 -22.77
CA VAL A 112 36.83 -63.99 -23.06
C VAL A 112 36.55 -65.48 -22.88
N ALA A 113 37.48 -66.33 -23.28
CA ALA A 113 37.37 -67.77 -23.05
C ALA A 113 37.33 -68.11 -21.55
N ALA A 114 38.18 -67.48 -20.74
CA ALA A 114 38.19 -67.70 -19.31
C ALA A 114 36.91 -67.20 -18.63
N LYS A 115 36.37 -66.05 -19.07
CA LYS A 115 35.04 -65.58 -18.65
C LYS A 115 33.93 -66.55 -19.05
N MET A 116 33.96 -67.10 -20.25
CA MET A 116 32.97 -68.07 -20.72
C MET A 116 33.04 -69.38 -19.94
N VAL A 117 34.24 -69.86 -19.62
CA VAL A 117 34.44 -70.99 -18.69
C VAL A 117 33.82 -70.63 -17.33
N TRP A 118 34.13 -69.46 -16.80
CA TRP A 118 33.58 -69.00 -15.52
C TRP A 118 32.05 -68.99 -15.52
N GLN A 119 31.43 -68.39 -16.54
CA GLN A 119 29.98 -68.33 -16.72
C GLN A 119 29.35 -69.72 -16.97
N HIS A 120 30.07 -70.64 -17.61
CA HIS A 120 29.56 -71.99 -17.86
C HIS A 120 29.38 -72.79 -16.57
N PHE A 121 30.27 -72.58 -15.59
CA PHE A 121 30.18 -73.24 -14.29
C PHE A 121 29.44 -72.39 -13.25
N ASP A 122 29.28 -71.09 -13.49
CA ASP A 122 28.49 -70.16 -12.70
C ASP A 122 27.00 -70.18 -13.08
N GLY A 123 26.31 -71.24 -12.66
CA GLY A 123 24.91 -71.52 -13.04
C GLY A 123 23.85 -70.60 -12.42
N ASP A 124 24.16 -69.81 -11.39
CA ASP A 124 23.27 -68.81 -10.78
C ASP A 124 23.65 -67.37 -11.16
N HIS A 125 24.75 -67.19 -11.91
CA HIS A 125 25.19 -65.91 -12.46
C HIS A 125 25.48 -64.84 -11.40
N ASP A 126 25.86 -65.25 -10.19
CA ASP A 126 26.26 -64.35 -9.11
C ASP A 126 27.70 -63.84 -9.27
N GLY A 127 28.43 -64.34 -10.28
CA GLY A 127 29.81 -64.00 -10.59
C GLY A 127 30.83 -64.74 -9.74
N GLN A 128 30.41 -65.68 -8.87
CA GLN A 128 31.25 -66.43 -7.95
C GLN A 128 31.08 -67.95 -8.14
N LEU A 129 32.22 -68.64 -8.28
CA LEU A 129 32.23 -70.10 -8.23
C LEU A 129 32.28 -70.55 -6.78
N THR A 130 31.15 -71.06 -6.27
CA THR A 130 31.13 -71.79 -4.98
C THR A 130 32.11 -72.97 -5.03
N SER A 131 32.56 -73.44 -3.87
CA SER A 131 33.52 -74.56 -3.77
C SER A 131 33.09 -75.80 -4.56
N GLU A 132 31.80 -76.11 -4.58
CA GLU A 132 31.25 -77.23 -5.38
C GLU A 132 31.35 -77.01 -6.89
N LYS A 133 31.08 -75.78 -7.38
CA LYS A 133 31.22 -75.43 -8.79
C LYS A 133 32.69 -75.41 -9.21
N LEU A 134 33.56 -74.90 -8.33
CA LEU A 134 35.00 -74.88 -8.53
C LEU A 134 35.58 -76.31 -8.60
N HIS A 135 35.14 -77.23 -7.73
CA HIS A 135 35.56 -78.63 -7.81
C HIS A 135 35.19 -79.29 -9.15
N ARG A 136 34.00 -79.01 -9.70
CA ARG A 136 33.61 -79.54 -11.03
C ARG A 136 34.51 -79.04 -12.15
N LEU A 137 34.92 -77.78 -12.09
CA LEU A 137 35.88 -77.19 -13.03
C LEU A 137 37.25 -77.84 -12.86
N LYS A 138 37.74 -77.99 -11.62
CA LYS A 138 39.02 -78.63 -11.30
C LYS A 138 39.09 -80.08 -11.76
N ASP A 139 38.03 -80.86 -11.57
CA ASP A 139 38.00 -82.27 -11.98
C ASP A 139 38.11 -82.46 -13.50
N HIS A 140 37.66 -81.47 -14.28
CA HIS A 140 37.88 -81.45 -15.73
C HIS A 140 39.33 -81.06 -16.07
N LEU A 141 39.93 -80.11 -15.35
CA LEU A 141 41.28 -79.61 -15.62
C LEU A 141 42.40 -80.50 -15.09
N ARG A 142 42.19 -81.24 -13.99
CA ARG A 142 43.15 -82.19 -13.39
C ARG A 142 43.56 -83.31 -14.35
N LYS A 143 42.78 -83.54 -15.40
CA LYS A 143 43.14 -84.49 -16.47
C LYS A 143 44.33 -84.01 -17.30
N ASN A 144 44.51 -82.69 -17.40
CA ASN A 144 45.46 -82.05 -18.33
C ASN A 144 46.50 -81.17 -17.62
N HIS A 145 46.30 -80.83 -16.35
CA HIS A 145 47.19 -79.98 -15.54
C HIS A 145 47.44 -80.60 -14.16
N GLU A 146 48.71 -80.66 -13.73
CA GLU A 146 49.12 -81.23 -12.42
C GLU A 146 49.07 -80.19 -11.29
N ASN A 147 49.14 -78.90 -11.63
CA ASN A 147 49.24 -77.74 -10.73
C ASN A 147 47.91 -76.99 -10.52
N VAL A 148 46.78 -77.62 -10.84
CA VAL A 148 45.43 -77.00 -10.75
C VAL A 148 45.12 -76.51 -9.33
N ASP A 149 45.46 -77.31 -8.32
CA ASP A 149 45.14 -76.99 -6.93
C ASP A 149 46.05 -75.91 -6.32
N GLU A 150 47.21 -75.66 -6.93
CA GLU A 150 48.11 -74.56 -6.56
C GLU A 150 47.61 -73.22 -7.12
N VAL A 151 47.06 -73.23 -8.33
CA VAL A 151 46.61 -72.01 -9.03
C VAL A 151 45.17 -71.63 -8.68
N LEU A 152 44.31 -72.63 -8.47
CA LEU A 152 42.92 -72.45 -8.04
C LEU A 152 42.74 -73.09 -6.65
N PRO A 153 43.06 -72.43 -5.54
CA PRO A 153 42.87 -73.00 -4.21
C PRO A 153 41.38 -73.12 -3.83
N ASP A 154 41.01 -74.15 -3.06
CA ASP A 154 39.64 -74.35 -2.57
C ASP A 154 39.20 -73.29 -1.54
N TYR A 155 40.17 -72.62 -0.92
CA TYR A 155 39.96 -71.55 0.06
C TYR A 155 40.90 -70.39 -0.25
N SER A 156 40.48 -69.47 -1.12
CA SER A 156 41.21 -68.23 -1.39
C SER A 156 40.78 -67.12 -0.42
N ALA A 157 41.73 -66.29 0.03
CA ALA A 157 41.43 -65.10 0.84
C ALA A 157 40.72 -64.01 0.02
N ASP A 158 40.98 -63.99 -1.29
CA ASP A 158 40.37 -63.10 -2.27
C ASP A 158 39.42 -63.90 -3.18
N PRO A 159 38.31 -63.30 -3.66
CA PRO A 159 37.39 -63.99 -4.57
C PRO A 159 38.10 -64.35 -5.87
N LEU A 160 38.10 -65.63 -6.21
CA LEU A 160 38.66 -66.12 -7.47
C LEU A 160 37.98 -65.44 -8.66
N THR A 161 38.77 -65.07 -9.64
CA THR A 161 38.31 -64.38 -10.86
C THR A 161 38.52 -65.25 -12.09
N PRO A 162 37.80 -64.97 -13.20
CA PRO A 162 38.07 -65.59 -14.49
C PRO A 162 39.53 -65.47 -14.96
N ARG A 163 40.30 -64.49 -14.44
CA ARG A 163 41.71 -64.33 -14.81
C ARG A 163 42.63 -65.31 -14.08
N ASP A 164 42.28 -65.76 -12.88
CA ASP A 164 43.09 -66.75 -12.15
C ASP A 164 43.16 -68.08 -12.89
N PHE A 165 42.13 -68.41 -13.68
CA PHE A 165 42.15 -69.54 -14.63
C PHE A 165 43.24 -69.41 -15.70
N LEU A 166 43.56 -68.19 -16.15
CA LEU A 166 44.57 -67.98 -17.20
C LEU A 166 46.00 -68.18 -16.70
N ARG A 167 46.24 -68.13 -15.38
CA ARG A 167 47.55 -68.41 -14.78
C ARG A 167 48.04 -69.83 -15.05
N LEU A 168 47.12 -70.77 -15.27
CA LEU A 168 47.44 -72.15 -15.68
C LEU A 168 48.19 -72.23 -17.03
N TYR A 169 48.12 -71.17 -17.85
CA TYR A 169 48.61 -71.17 -19.23
C TYR A 169 49.71 -70.13 -19.50
N GLU A 170 50.26 -69.50 -18.45
CA GLU A 170 51.28 -68.43 -18.55
C GLU A 170 52.62 -68.89 -19.17
N CYS A 171 52.89 -70.20 -19.23
CA CYS A 171 54.15 -70.77 -19.75
C CYS A 171 54.14 -71.08 -21.26
N GLY A 172 53.30 -70.41 -22.07
CA GLY A 172 53.34 -70.51 -23.55
C GLY A 172 52.56 -71.69 -24.14
N GLU A 173 51.64 -72.29 -23.39
CA GLU A 173 50.87 -73.47 -23.81
C GLU A 173 49.49 -73.10 -24.38
N VAL A 174 49.47 -72.19 -25.35
CA VAL A 174 48.22 -71.71 -25.99
C VAL A 174 47.42 -72.84 -26.64
N ALA A 175 48.10 -73.87 -27.16
CA ALA A 175 47.46 -75.05 -27.72
C ALA A 175 46.68 -75.84 -26.66
N LYS A 176 47.21 -75.97 -25.44
CA LYS A 176 46.52 -76.64 -24.33
C LYS A 176 45.27 -75.87 -23.90
N LEU A 177 45.34 -74.54 -23.83
CA LEU A 177 44.17 -73.70 -23.56
C LEU A 177 43.05 -73.96 -24.57
N SER A 178 43.37 -74.03 -25.87
CA SER A 178 42.36 -74.32 -26.90
C SER A 178 41.76 -75.72 -26.76
N ASP A 179 42.55 -76.73 -26.42
CA ASP A 179 42.08 -78.10 -26.26
C ASP A 179 41.25 -78.28 -24.99
N ASP A 180 41.63 -77.63 -23.89
CA ASP A 180 40.89 -77.60 -22.63
C ASP A 180 39.52 -76.92 -22.82
N LEU A 181 39.48 -75.77 -23.50
CA LEU A 181 38.23 -75.09 -23.84
C LEU A 181 37.32 -75.94 -24.71
N ARG A 182 37.88 -76.69 -25.67
CA ARG A 182 37.12 -77.62 -26.50
C ARG A 182 36.56 -78.79 -25.68
N SER A 183 37.35 -79.32 -24.75
CA SER A 183 36.93 -80.40 -23.84
C SER A 183 35.81 -79.96 -22.88
N LEU A 184 35.82 -78.68 -22.48
CA LEU A 184 34.80 -78.03 -21.66
C LEU A 184 33.57 -77.59 -22.47
N GLY A 185 33.55 -77.80 -23.79
CA GLY A 185 32.43 -77.42 -24.67
C GLY A 185 32.26 -75.90 -24.84
N VAL A 186 33.31 -75.11 -24.57
CA VAL A 186 33.26 -73.65 -24.63
C VAL A 186 33.44 -73.17 -26.07
N LEU A 187 32.56 -72.28 -26.53
CA LEU A 187 32.48 -71.81 -27.92
C LEU A 187 33.80 -71.18 -28.44
N CYS A 188 34.57 -70.51 -27.59
CA CYS A 188 35.87 -69.94 -27.95
C CYS A 188 36.91 -71.01 -28.35
N GLY A 189 36.78 -72.26 -27.89
CA GLY A 189 37.69 -73.37 -28.25
C GLY A 189 37.36 -74.06 -29.58
N LEU A 190 36.28 -73.68 -30.25
CA LEU A 190 35.81 -74.30 -31.50
C LEU A 190 36.46 -73.69 -32.76
N SER A 191 36.79 -72.40 -32.75
CA SER A 191 37.49 -71.71 -33.85
C SER A 191 38.11 -70.40 -33.37
N GLU A 192 39.32 -70.09 -33.86
CA GLU A 192 40.00 -68.82 -33.61
C GLU A 192 39.20 -67.61 -34.16
N SER A 193 38.48 -67.78 -35.28
CA SER A 193 37.63 -66.73 -35.85
C SER A 193 36.43 -66.37 -34.95
N ILE A 194 35.87 -67.39 -34.28
CA ILE A 194 34.77 -67.23 -33.32
C ILE A 194 35.32 -66.55 -32.05
N ALA A 195 36.48 -66.98 -31.57
CA ALA A 195 37.12 -66.41 -30.39
C ALA A 195 37.49 -64.92 -30.58
N LEU A 196 38.03 -64.55 -31.75
CA LEU A 196 38.29 -63.15 -32.11
C LEU A 196 37.00 -62.32 -32.20
N SER A 197 35.96 -62.86 -32.84
CA SER A 197 34.66 -62.17 -32.96
C SER A 197 34.01 -61.94 -31.58
N LEU A 198 34.05 -62.94 -30.70
CA LEU A 198 33.55 -62.83 -29.33
C LEU A 198 34.38 -61.85 -28.50
N SER A 199 35.70 -61.80 -28.71
CA SER A 199 36.57 -60.80 -28.09
C SER A 199 36.23 -59.37 -28.50
N THR A 200 36.01 -59.13 -29.79
CA THR A 200 35.52 -57.83 -30.27
C THR A 200 34.15 -57.48 -29.71
N CYS A 201 33.25 -58.45 -29.57
CA CYS A 201 31.93 -58.25 -28.97
C CYS A 201 31.99 -57.94 -27.47
N ASP A 202 32.87 -58.61 -26.69
CA ASP A 202 33.05 -58.29 -25.26
C ASP A 202 33.61 -56.86 -25.08
N ALA A 203 34.52 -56.44 -25.96
CA ALA A 203 35.07 -55.09 -25.95
C ALA A 203 34.03 -54.02 -26.31
N THR A 204 33.15 -54.28 -27.29
CA THR A 204 32.07 -53.35 -27.64
C THR A 204 30.98 -53.32 -26.56
N LEU A 205 30.61 -54.47 -25.99
CA LEU A 205 29.66 -54.53 -24.88
C LEU A 205 30.17 -53.77 -23.66
N ARG A 206 31.43 -53.97 -23.26
CA ARG A 206 32.04 -53.19 -22.17
C ARG A 206 31.98 -51.68 -22.41
N ARG A 207 32.27 -51.25 -23.63
CA ARG A 207 32.17 -49.83 -24.01
C ARG A 207 30.75 -49.31 -23.85
N ILE A 208 29.77 -50.04 -24.39
CA ILE A 208 28.35 -49.70 -24.29
C ILE A 208 27.91 -49.65 -22.82
N THR A 209 28.36 -50.58 -21.98
CA THR A 209 28.04 -50.58 -20.55
C THR A 209 28.62 -49.36 -19.83
N MET A 210 29.85 -48.96 -20.13
CA MET A 210 30.45 -47.74 -19.57
C MET A 210 29.71 -46.48 -20.03
N GLU A 211 29.44 -46.35 -21.34
CA GLU A 211 28.69 -45.23 -21.90
C GLU A 211 27.27 -45.17 -21.29
N SER A 212 26.62 -46.31 -21.13
CA SER A 212 25.30 -46.43 -20.52
C SER A 212 25.29 -46.01 -19.05
N TRP A 213 26.31 -46.40 -18.27
CA TRP A 213 26.44 -45.96 -16.89
C TRP A 213 26.69 -44.45 -16.79
N GLN A 214 27.50 -43.89 -17.70
CA GLN A 214 27.74 -42.45 -17.76
C GLN A 214 26.48 -41.67 -18.11
N LEU A 215 25.72 -42.10 -19.12
CA LEU A 215 24.44 -41.51 -19.49
C LEU A 215 23.41 -41.60 -18.35
N GLN A 216 23.40 -42.70 -17.61
CA GLN A 216 22.55 -42.85 -16.42
C GLN A 216 22.88 -41.79 -15.37
N LYS A 217 24.17 -41.58 -15.10
CA LYS A 217 24.64 -40.57 -14.14
C LYS A 217 24.29 -39.15 -14.58
N GLU A 218 24.40 -38.86 -15.88
CA GLU A 218 23.99 -37.58 -16.45
C GLU A 218 22.48 -37.36 -16.31
N ARG A 219 21.66 -38.37 -16.63
CA ARG A 219 20.20 -38.32 -16.43
C ARG A 219 19.84 -38.01 -14.97
N ASP A 220 20.49 -38.67 -14.01
CA ASP A 220 20.22 -38.45 -12.58
C ASP A 220 20.60 -37.03 -12.14
N ASN A 221 21.66 -36.45 -12.71
CA ASN A 221 22.02 -35.06 -12.49
C ASN A 221 20.99 -34.10 -13.10
N TYR A 222 20.55 -34.34 -14.34
CA TYR A 222 19.51 -33.52 -14.97
C TYR A 222 18.19 -33.56 -14.19
N HIS A 223 17.79 -34.71 -13.64
CA HIS A 223 16.61 -34.78 -12.78
C HIS A 223 16.74 -33.90 -11.53
N LYS A 224 17.91 -33.88 -10.88
CA LYS A 224 18.16 -33.01 -9.73
C LYS A 224 18.06 -31.53 -10.10
N GLU A 225 18.64 -31.13 -11.24
CA GLU A 225 18.55 -29.75 -11.74
C GLU A 225 17.11 -29.34 -12.05
N VAL A 226 16.32 -30.25 -12.65
CA VAL A 226 14.89 -30.02 -12.91
C VAL A 226 14.13 -29.83 -11.59
N ASP A 227 14.36 -30.66 -10.58
CA ASP A 227 13.73 -30.53 -9.26
C ASP A 227 14.12 -29.22 -8.55
N GLU A 228 15.38 -28.80 -8.66
CA GLU A 228 15.84 -27.50 -8.15
C GLU A 228 15.19 -26.32 -8.89
N SER A 229 15.07 -26.41 -10.21
CA SER A 229 14.41 -25.42 -11.06
C SER A 229 12.91 -25.30 -10.73
N ILE A 230 12.22 -26.43 -10.54
CA ILE A 230 10.82 -26.46 -10.10
C ILE A 230 10.69 -25.78 -8.73
N ARG A 231 11.56 -26.12 -7.77
CA ARG A 231 11.56 -25.48 -6.43
C ARG A 231 11.83 -23.97 -6.51
N ALA A 232 12.77 -23.54 -7.36
CA ALA A 232 13.05 -22.12 -7.58
C ALA A 232 11.86 -21.38 -8.19
N LYS A 233 11.19 -21.98 -9.17
CA LYS A 233 9.98 -21.45 -9.80
C LYS A 233 8.84 -21.30 -8.78
N THR A 234 8.65 -22.27 -7.89
CA THR A 234 7.64 -22.18 -6.82
C THR A 234 7.93 -21.02 -5.86
N ARG A 235 9.18 -20.88 -5.40
CA ARG A 235 9.59 -19.75 -4.54
C ARG A 235 9.35 -18.40 -5.22
N LEU A 236 9.66 -18.28 -6.51
CA LEU A 236 9.38 -17.04 -7.25
C LEU A 236 7.88 -16.74 -7.30
N ARG A 237 7.03 -17.74 -7.54
CA ARG A 237 5.56 -17.58 -7.53
C ARG A 237 5.06 -17.09 -6.17
N GLU A 238 5.57 -17.62 -5.08
CA GLU A 238 5.22 -17.19 -3.72
C GLU A 238 5.64 -15.74 -3.46
N VAL A 239 6.86 -15.35 -3.85
CA VAL A 239 7.34 -13.97 -3.73
C VAL A 239 6.49 -13.01 -4.56
N PHE A 240 6.14 -13.38 -5.79
CA PHE A 240 5.24 -12.57 -6.63
C PHE A 240 3.84 -12.46 -6.03
N ALA A 241 3.29 -13.53 -5.46
CA ALA A 241 2.00 -13.51 -4.79
C ALA A 241 2.02 -12.58 -3.56
N ALA A 242 3.06 -12.67 -2.72
CA ALA A 242 3.24 -11.80 -1.56
C ALA A 242 3.40 -10.33 -1.97
N SER A 243 4.20 -10.04 -3.01
CA SER A 243 4.37 -8.69 -3.53
C SER A 243 3.06 -8.12 -4.10
N LYS A 244 2.30 -8.94 -4.83
CA LYS A 244 0.97 -8.54 -5.33
C LYS A 244 0.04 -8.19 -4.18
N GLN A 245 -0.04 -9.03 -3.15
CA GLN A 245 -0.89 -8.78 -1.98
C GLN A 245 -0.49 -7.46 -1.28
N SER A 246 0.81 -7.24 -1.08
CA SER A 246 1.31 -5.99 -0.49
C SER A 246 0.96 -4.75 -1.30
N LEU A 247 0.99 -4.82 -2.63
CA LEU A 247 0.57 -3.71 -3.50
C LEU A 247 -0.94 -3.47 -3.44
N GLU A 248 -1.75 -4.53 -3.35
CA GLU A 248 -3.20 -4.40 -3.17
C GLU A 248 -3.55 -3.80 -1.82
N ASP A 249 -2.82 -4.15 -0.75
CA ASP A 249 -2.95 -3.53 0.57
C ASP A 249 -2.58 -2.04 0.53
N GLN A 250 -1.45 -1.68 -0.09
CA GLN A 250 -1.06 -0.28 -0.28
C GLN A 250 -2.10 0.51 -1.09
N ALA A 251 -2.68 -0.10 -2.13
CA ALA A 251 -3.74 0.53 -2.92
C ALA A 251 -5.01 0.77 -2.08
N ARG A 252 -5.40 -0.19 -1.22
CA ARG A 252 -6.51 -0.02 -0.28
C ARG A 252 -6.26 1.12 0.70
N ASP A 253 -5.05 1.23 1.24
CA ASP A 253 -4.70 2.29 2.18
C ASP A 253 -4.66 3.68 1.51
N LEU A 254 -4.18 3.78 0.27
CA LEU A 254 -4.25 5.02 -0.50
C LEU A 254 -5.70 5.49 -0.72
N VAL A 255 -6.63 4.56 -1.00
CA VAL A 255 -8.05 4.90 -1.14
C VAL A 255 -8.62 5.41 0.18
N ARG A 256 -8.27 4.80 1.33
CA ARG A 256 -8.69 5.28 2.65
C ARG A 256 -8.15 6.67 2.94
N LEU A 257 -6.88 6.93 2.65
CA LEU A 257 -6.27 8.24 2.83
C LEU A 257 -6.93 9.30 1.96
N GLN A 258 -7.24 8.99 0.69
CA GLN A 258 -7.97 9.91 -0.19
C GLN A 258 -9.38 10.22 0.33
N GLN A 259 -10.09 9.22 0.87
CA GLN A 259 -11.41 9.44 1.49
C GLN A 259 -11.30 10.32 2.74
N GLN A 260 -10.27 10.10 3.57
CA GLN A 260 -10.03 10.90 4.76
C GLN A 260 -9.63 12.34 4.40
N GLU A 261 -8.81 12.53 3.38
CA GLU A 261 -8.44 13.86 2.86
C GLU A 261 -9.67 14.61 2.36
N ALA A 262 -10.52 13.96 1.55
CA ALA A 262 -11.78 14.55 1.09
C ALA A 262 -12.72 14.91 2.26
N HIS A 263 -12.77 14.08 3.30
CA HIS A 263 -13.54 14.37 4.51
C HIS A 263 -12.99 15.57 5.27
N ASN A 264 -11.68 15.62 5.51
CA ASN A 264 -11.01 16.74 6.17
C ASN A 264 -11.19 18.04 5.38
N GLU A 265 -11.14 18.00 4.05
CA GLU A 265 -11.37 19.18 3.20
C GLU A 265 -12.82 19.70 3.34
N LEU A 266 -13.79 18.80 3.41
CA LEU A 266 -15.19 19.17 3.68
C LEU A 266 -15.33 19.85 5.06
N GLU A 267 -14.73 19.27 6.10
CA GLU A 267 -14.76 19.85 7.45
C GLU A 267 -14.11 21.24 7.50
N LEU A 268 -12.99 21.42 6.79
CA LEU A 268 -12.32 22.71 6.69
C LEU A 268 -13.22 23.76 6.03
N ARG A 269 -13.88 23.41 4.91
CA ARG A 269 -14.82 24.32 4.23
C ARG A 269 -15.98 24.72 5.14
N LEU A 270 -16.55 23.76 5.87
CA LEU A 270 -17.64 24.04 6.82
C LEU A 270 -17.18 24.95 7.96
N ALA A 271 -15.94 24.76 8.45
CA ALA A 271 -15.36 25.63 9.47
C ALA A 271 -15.15 27.07 8.94
N ASP A 272 -14.67 27.22 7.70
CA ASP A 272 -14.49 28.52 7.05
C ASP A 272 -15.83 29.24 6.84
N GLU A 273 -16.86 28.54 6.36
CA GLU A 273 -18.22 29.09 6.21
C GLU A 273 -18.77 29.57 7.56
N LYS A 274 -18.59 28.78 8.62
CA LYS A 274 -19.00 29.15 9.98
C LYS A 274 -18.22 30.36 10.50
N ALA A 275 -16.92 30.44 10.24
CA ALA A 275 -16.09 31.58 10.60
C ALA A 275 -16.55 32.86 9.86
N ALA A 276 -16.85 32.76 8.57
CA ALA A 276 -17.39 33.87 7.78
C ALA A 276 -18.75 34.34 8.32
N ALA A 277 -19.67 33.41 8.61
CA ALA A 277 -20.96 33.73 9.23
C ALA A 277 -20.79 34.46 10.58
N ASN A 278 -19.88 33.97 11.43
CA ASN A 278 -19.57 34.63 12.71
C ASN A 278 -18.97 36.02 12.52
N ALA A 279 -18.09 36.22 11.53
CA ALA A 279 -17.51 37.52 11.23
C ALA A 279 -18.57 38.53 10.75
N THR A 280 -19.53 38.10 9.92
CA THR A 280 -20.63 38.97 9.49
C THR A 280 -21.56 39.32 10.65
N SER A 281 -21.87 38.37 11.53
CA SER A 281 -22.65 38.59 12.75
C SER A 281 -21.95 39.60 13.67
N LEU A 282 -20.65 39.43 13.91
CA LEU A 282 -19.84 40.35 14.69
C LEU A 282 -19.79 41.76 14.07
N SER A 283 -19.68 41.86 12.75
CA SER A 283 -19.73 43.14 12.03
C SER A 283 -21.07 43.85 12.23
N ARG A 284 -22.19 43.10 12.20
CA ARG A 284 -23.52 43.63 12.48
C ARG A 284 -23.64 44.12 13.93
N ALA A 285 -23.24 43.29 14.89
CA ALA A 285 -23.24 43.65 16.31
C ALA A 285 -22.38 44.90 16.60
N LYS A 286 -21.20 45.04 15.95
CA LYS A 286 -20.38 46.25 16.05
C LYS A 286 -21.10 47.49 15.53
N ARG A 287 -21.82 47.38 14.41
CA ARG A 287 -22.62 48.49 13.85
C ARG A 287 -23.78 48.87 14.78
N GLU A 288 -24.50 47.90 15.31
CA GLU A 288 -25.57 48.12 16.28
C GLU A 288 -25.03 48.78 17.55
N LEU A 289 -23.89 48.33 18.07
CA LEU A 289 -23.23 48.94 19.23
C LEU A 289 -22.80 50.39 18.93
N SER A 290 -22.28 50.67 17.74
CA SER A 290 -21.93 52.04 17.35
C SER A 290 -23.16 52.95 17.25
N SER A 291 -24.27 52.44 16.73
CA SER A 291 -25.55 53.15 16.69
C SER A 291 -26.07 53.44 18.10
N ALA A 292 -26.07 52.43 18.98
CA ALA A 292 -26.47 52.59 20.38
C ALA A 292 -25.56 53.60 21.12
N LYS A 293 -24.26 53.59 20.84
CA LYS A 293 -23.32 54.58 21.38
C LYS A 293 -23.68 56.00 20.94
N HIS A 294 -24.05 56.21 19.67
CA HIS A 294 -24.49 57.53 19.19
C HIS A 294 -25.80 57.97 19.85
N ALA A 295 -26.79 57.08 19.94
CA ALA A 295 -28.04 57.37 20.64
C ALA A 295 -27.81 57.74 22.11
N LEU A 296 -26.87 57.08 22.81
CA LEU A 296 -26.49 57.44 24.17
C LEU A 296 -25.81 58.82 24.28
N LEU A 297 -24.99 59.19 23.29
CA LEU A 297 -24.38 60.52 23.24
C LEU A 297 -25.44 61.61 23.00
N ASP A 298 -26.42 61.35 22.12
CA ASP A 298 -27.52 62.27 21.86
C ASP A 298 -28.41 62.44 23.10
N LEU A 299 -28.76 61.34 23.79
CA LEU A 299 -29.49 61.39 25.05
C LEU A 299 -28.73 62.16 26.13
N ARG A 300 -27.40 62.00 26.20
CA ARG A 300 -26.57 62.76 27.12
C ARG A 300 -26.61 64.26 26.79
N ALA A 301 -26.50 64.64 25.52
CA ALA A 301 -26.60 66.04 25.10
C ALA A 301 -27.95 66.66 25.50
N LEU A 302 -29.06 65.93 25.30
CA LEU A 302 -30.39 66.37 25.74
C LEU A 302 -30.48 66.56 27.26
N VAL A 303 -29.85 65.67 28.04
CA VAL A 303 -29.80 65.82 29.50
C VAL A 303 -28.98 67.04 29.90
N ASP A 304 -27.83 67.26 29.26
CA ASP A 304 -26.97 68.44 29.51
C ASP A 304 -27.73 69.74 29.15
N ASP A 305 -28.49 69.76 28.04
CA ASP A 305 -29.36 70.88 27.64
C ASP A 305 -30.47 71.13 28.70
N GLN A 306 -31.12 70.08 29.18
CA GLN A 306 -32.14 70.19 30.23
C GLN A 306 -31.56 70.71 31.55
N ILE A 307 -30.33 70.32 31.89
CA ILE A 307 -29.63 70.85 33.06
C ILE A 307 -29.37 72.35 32.88
N ALA A 308 -28.84 72.76 31.72
CA ALA A 308 -28.58 74.16 31.42
C ALA A 308 -29.86 75.02 31.44
N GLU A 309 -30.97 74.52 30.91
CA GLU A 309 -32.28 75.18 31.00
C GLU A 309 -32.77 75.30 32.45
N LYS A 310 -32.66 74.23 33.24
CA LYS A 310 -33.02 74.27 34.67
C LYS A 310 -32.19 75.28 35.45
N GLU A 311 -30.88 75.33 35.21
CA GLU A 311 -30.00 76.33 35.83
C GLU A 311 -30.36 77.76 35.43
N LYS A 312 -30.80 77.98 34.17
CA LYS A 312 -31.28 79.28 33.71
C LYS A 312 -32.58 79.69 34.41
N TRP A 313 -33.53 78.76 34.56
CA TRP A 313 -34.78 78.99 35.29
C TRP A 313 -34.53 79.24 36.78
N GLN A 314 -33.61 78.50 37.41
CA GLN A 314 -33.20 78.74 38.79
C GLN A 314 -32.64 80.16 38.97
N ARG A 315 -31.77 80.61 38.07
CA ARG A 315 -31.25 82.00 38.06
C ARG A 315 -32.38 83.03 37.93
N TYR A 316 -33.32 82.81 37.01
CA TYR A 316 -34.47 83.71 36.83
C TYR A 316 -35.37 83.78 38.07
N CYS A 317 -35.66 82.63 38.71
CA CYS A 317 -36.42 82.61 39.97
C CYS A 317 -35.70 83.39 41.06
N TRP A 318 -34.38 83.22 41.17
CA TRP A 318 -33.57 83.94 42.16
C TRP A 318 -33.56 85.46 41.92
N GLU A 319 -33.41 85.92 40.67
CA GLU A 319 -33.53 87.33 40.31
C GLU A 319 -34.93 87.89 40.64
N LEU A 320 -35.97 87.09 40.44
CA LEU A 320 -37.36 87.51 40.71
C LEU A 320 -37.64 87.57 42.22
N GLU A 321 -37.11 86.64 43.00
CA GLU A 321 -37.11 86.69 44.48
C GLU A 321 -36.37 87.93 44.99
N GLU A 322 -35.20 88.26 44.42
CA GLU A 322 -34.45 89.47 44.77
C GLU A 322 -35.28 90.74 44.48
N ARG A 323 -35.86 90.85 43.29
CA ARG A 323 -36.76 91.97 42.93
C ARG A 323 -37.99 92.05 43.82
N LEU A 324 -38.58 90.92 44.19
CA LEU A 324 -39.72 90.88 45.13
C LEU A 324 -39.30 91.35 46.52
N HIS A 325 -38.14 90.92 47.00
CA HIS A 325 -37.58 91.39 48.27
C HIS A 325 -37.28 92.89 48.25
N GLU A 326 -36.69 93.41 47.17
CA GLU A 326 -36.47 94.84 46.97
C GLU A 326 -37.79 95.63 46.97
N ALA A 327 -38.79 95.18 46.21
CA ALA A 327 -40.10 95.81 46.14
C ALA A 327 -40.85 95.77 47.49
N ALA A 328 -40.79 94.65 48.21
CA ALA A 328 -41.35 94.51 49.54
C ALA A 328 -40.67 95.45 50.55
N ASN A 329 -39.34 95.56 50.50
CA ASN A 329 -38.59 96.49 51.32
C ASN A 329 -38.94 97.96 51.00
N ALA A 330 -39.04 98.32 49.72
CA ALA A 330 -39.47 99.65 49.30
C ALA A 330 -40.90 99.96 49.78
N SER A 331 -41.82 99.01 49.68
CA SER A 331 -43.18 99.11 50.22
C SER A 331 -43.16 99.33 51.74
N HIS A 332 -42.40 98.54 52.50
CA HIS A 332 -42.27 98.73 53.94
C HIS A 332 -41.69 100.10 54.32
N ILE A 333 -40.74 100.64 53.54
CA ILE A 333 -40.20 101.99 53.75
C ILE A 333 -41.30 103.04 53.52
N THR A 334 -42.01 102.97 52.40
CA THR A 334 -43.10 103.91 52.08
C THR A 334 -44.25 103.83 53.09
N GLU A 335 -44.63 102.64 53.53
CA GLU A 335 -45.63 102.45 54.58
C GLU A 335 -45.15 103.08 55.90
N ARG A 336 -43.90 102.86 56.29
CA ARG A 336 -43.30 103.47 57.49
C ARG A 336 -43.29 105.00 57.39
N ASP A 337 -42.99 105.57 56.22
CA ASP A 337 -43.01 107.02 56.00
C ASP A 337 -44.45 107.58 56.01
N LEU A 338 -45.43 106.83 55.50
CA LEU A 338 -46.85 107.17 55.64
C LEU A 338 -47.30 107.17 57.11
N TRP A 339 -46.84 106.21 57.90
CA TRP A 339 -47.10 106.20 59.35
C TRP A 339 -46.46 107.40 60.05
N ARG A 340 -45.19 107.72 59.75
CA ARG A 340 -44.51 108.91 60.28
C ARG A 340 -45.24 110.21 59.92
N THR A 341 -45.69 110.35 58.67
CA THR A 341 -46.43 111.54 58.23
C THR A 341 -47.83 111.62 58.85
N LYS A 342 -48.54 110.49 59.01
CA LYS A 342 -49.80 110.44 59.75
C LYS A 342 -49.62 110.83 61.21
N ASP A 343 -48.58 110.34 61.87
CA ASP A 343 -48.28 110.69 63.27
C ASP A 343 -47.88 112.16 63.40
N ALA A 344 -47.06 112.68 62.47
CA ALA A 344 -46.75 114.11 62.40
C ALA A 344 -48.01 114.96 62.21
N LYS A 345 -48.93 114.57 61.32
CA LYS A 345 -50.23 115.26 61.14
C LYS A 345 -51.12 115.18 62.38
N LYS A 346 -51.14 114.05 63.09
CA LYS A 346 -51.87 113.91 64.36
C LYS A 346 -51.28 114.84 65.42
N GLU A 347 -49.96 114.93 65.50
CA GLU A 347 -49.26 115.81 66.43
C GLU A 347 -49.49 117.29 66.10
N GLU A 348 -49.45 117.66 64.82
CA GLU A 348 -49.81 119.00 64.35
C GLU A 348 -51.28 119.32 64.63
N SER A 349 -52.20 118.36 64.46
CA SER A 349 -53.61 118.52 64.83
C SER A 349 -53.78 118.71 66.34
N ARG A 350 -53.01 118.01 67.18
CA ARG A 350 -52.98 118.23 68.63
C ARG A 350 -52.47 119.61 68.98
N LYS A 351 -51.38 120.07 68.35
CA LYS A 351 -50.86 121.43 68.53
C LYS A 351 -51.87 122.49 68.10
N ASN A 352 -52.53 122.34 66.95
CA ASN A 352 -53.58 123.24 66.48
C ASN A 352 -54.79 123.24 67.42
N MET A 353 -55.19 122.08 67.95
CA MET A 353 -56.26 121.99 68.95
C MET A 353 -55.86 122.69 70.26
N LEU A 354 -54.61 122.52 70.72
CA LEU A 354 -54.11 123.22 71.90
C LEU A 354 -54.05 124.74 71.70
N LEU A 355 -53.59 125.20 70.53
CA LEU A 355 -53.61 126.61 70.14
C LEU A 355 -55.04 127.16 70.05
N TYR A 356 -55.99 126.38 69.52
CA TYR A 356 -57.40 126.74 69.49
C TYR A 356 -57.97 126.89 70.92
N ILE A 357 -57.65 125.96 71.82
CA ILE A 357 -58.03 126.02 73.23
C ILE A 357 -57.39 127.23 73.92
N GLU A 358 -56.11 127.53 73.66
CA GLU A 358 -55.42 128.71 74.19
C GLU A 358 -56.01 130.02 73.66
N ALA A 359 -56.33 130.09 72.36
CA ALA A 359 -56.96 131.25 71.73
C ALA A 359 -58.37 131.53 72.28
N HIS A 360 -59.06 130.51 72.79
CA HIS A 360 -60.39 130.62 73.40
C HIS A 360 -60.40 130.65 74.94
N LYS A 361 -59.25 130.58 75.60
CA LYS A 361 -59.10 130.88 77.03
C LYS A 361 -59.16 132.40 77.25
N GLY A 362 -60.39 132.94 77.37
CA GLY A 362 -60.56 134.32 77.85
C GLY A 362 -61.77 135.10 77.32
N LYS A 363 -62.59 134.55 76.41
CA LYS A 363 -63.80 135.22 75.93
C LYS A 363 -65.07 134.41 76.24
N ARG A 364 -65.89 134.95 77.15
CA ARG A 364 -67.28 134.50 77.39
C ARG A 364 -68.20 135.09 76.32
N HIS A 365 -69.13 134.29 75.80
CA HIS A 365 -70.51 134.57 75.32
C HIS A 365 -70.95 133.30 74.56
N PHE A 366 -71.90 132.47 75.05
CA PHE A 366 -73.36 132.59 75.24
C PHE A 366 -74.11 131.73 74.19
N ASP A 367 -74.77 130.68 74.72
CA ASP A 367 -76.02 129.99 74.36
C ASP A 367 -76.45 129.68 72.91
N ARG A 368 -76.46 128.36 72.61
CA ARG A 368 -77.57 127.46 72.13
C ARG A 368 -78.34 127.79 70.82
N PRO A 369 -79.03 126.80 70.18
CA PRO A 369 -79.25 125.40 70.56
C PRO A 369 -78.98 124.34 69.47
N ALA A 370 -79.13 123.09 69.92
CA ALA A 370 -79.09 121.85 69.17
C ALA A 370 -80.25 121.71 68.17
N GLU A 371 -79.95 121.15 67.00
CA GLU A 371 -80.91 120.38 66.22
C GLU A 371 -80.40 118.93 66.11
N THR A 372 -81.22 118.04 66.66
CA THR A 372 -81.14 116.59 66.56
C THR A 372 -81.85 116.14 65.29
N THR A 373 -81.14 115.47 64.38
CA THR A 373 -81.75 114.51 63.45
C THR A 373 -80.76 113.40 63.10
N ASN A 374 -80.85 112.32 63.87
CA ASN A 374 -80.56 110.96 63.43
C ASN A 374 -81.85 110.43 62.73
N PRO A 375 -81.90 109.32 61.95
CA PRO A 375 -80.91 108.23 61.86
C PRO A 375 -80.79 107.51 60.47
N ASN A 376 -79.90 106.50 60.46
CA ASN A 376 -80.05 105.15 59.89
C ASN A 376 -79.74 104.79 58.41
N GLN A 377 -78.96 103.68 58.33
CA GLN A 377 -79.06 102.54 57.38
C GLN A 377 -78.55 102.81 55.94
N MET A 378 -77.88 101.90 55.21
CA MET A 378 -77.81 100.44 55.23
C MET A 378 -76.62 99.98 54.32
N GLU A 379 -76.03 98.83 54.62
CA GLU A 379 -75.56 97.77 53.68
C GLU A 379 -74.60 98.13 52.52
N ASN A 380 -73.33 97.70 52.59
CA ASN A 380 -72.77 96.39 52.19
C ASN A 380 -71.24 96.41 52.23
#